data_AF-A0A2H3BSV1-F1
#
_entry.id   AF-A0A2H3BSV1-F1
#
_cell.length_a   1.000
_cell.length_b   1.000
_cell.length_c   1.000
_cell.angle_alpha   90.00
_cell.angle_beta   90.00
_cell.angle_gamma   90.00
#
_symmetry.space_group_name_H-M   'P 1'
#
loop_
_entity.id
_entity.type
_entity.pdbx_description
1 polymer ?
#
loop_
_entity_poly.entity_id
_entity_poly.type
_entity_poly.pdbx_seq_one_letter_code
_entity_poly.pdbx_strand_id
1 'polypeptide(L)'
;MMLQVLYALLLQSLSSECPGAIIESSSHSGTNEALMWRDHELHVLPNPDDPHSPIILIRIKMHLLKGYRKNNASDKEFLLMPKIHSRALCPVSLIVAMAIEDNIFPHIKTANDIFHPRNSPTAHHILSMHPEAANTPALRSEIFDGCAWITSPTRALTYAALSSHLRRVGINKGFIRHGTCYCCRRGASNRISREMTKQDRNTLMGHTEGSTKFDTSYKSRFIGADLGAILPDRDENVEYVKAGKALMDMSARRDENAPIGLTPEGKAALLAELELVEMDNERKGLANQIASLSKQLPCPDITNET
;
A
#
# COMPACT_ATOMS: atom_id res chain seq x y z
N MET A 1 -4.09 13.00 -1.51
CA MET A 1 -4.56 11.66 -1.09
C MET A 1 -4.35 10.53 -2.12
N MET A 2 -4.79 10.65 -3.37
CA MET A 2 -4.71 9.55 -4.36
C MET A 2 -3.29 8.97 -4.55
N LEU A 3 -2.26 9.83 -4.65
CA LEU A 3 -0.87 9.40 -4.79
C LEU A 3 -0.40 8.56 -3.60
N GLN A 4 -0.75 8.96 -2.37
CA GLN A 4 -0.43 8.22 -1.15
C GLN A 4 -1.07 6.83 -1.13
N VAL A 5 -2.34 6.72 -1.54
CA VAL A 5 -3.04 5.42 -1.63
C VAL A 5 -2.35 4.53 -2.68
N LEU A 6 -2.07 5.05 -3.87
CA LEU A 6 -1.38 4.28 -4.92
C LEU A 6 0.00 3.81 -4.48
N TYR A 7 0.79 4.71 -3.88
CA TYR A 7 2.11 4.38 -3.38
C TYR A 7 2.04 3.35 -2.26
N ALA A 8 1.12 3.48 -1.29
CA ALA A 8 0.94 2.51 -0.21
C ALA A 8 0.65 1.10 -0.77
N LEU A 9 -0.23 0.99 -1.78
CA LEU A 9 -0.57 -0.30 -2.39
C LEU A 9 0.58 -0.90 -3.20
N LEU A 10 1.31 -0.07 -3.94
CA LEU A 10 2.48 -0.51 -4.70
C LEU A 10 3.61 -0.94 -3.75
N LEU A 11 3.91 -0.13 -2.74
CA LEU A 11 4.93 -0.43 -1.76
C LEU A 11 4.60 -1.73 -1.01
N GLN A 12 3.34 -1.91 -0.60
CA GLN A 12 2.90 -3.15 0.02
C GLN A 12 2.99 -4.36 -0.91
N SER A 13 2.69 -4.19 -2.20
CA SER A 13 2.81 -5.26 -3.19
C SER A 13 4.27 -5.65 -3.42
N LEU A 14 5.16 -4.67 -3.54
CA LEU A 14 6.59 -4.88 -3.81
C LEU A 14 7.32 -5.46 -2.61
N SER A 15 7.05 -4.93 -1.41
CA SER A 15 7.63 -5.47 -0.18
C SER A 15 6.95 -6.77 0.25
N SER A 16 5.75 -7.06 -0.25
CA SER A 16 4.87 -8.08 0.31
C SER A 16 4.62 -7.92 1.81
N GLU A 17 4.86 -6.77 2.44
CA GLU A 17 4.71 -6.58 3.88
C GLU A 17 3.26 -6.45 4.36
N CYS A 18 3.06 -6.60 5.68
CA CYS A 18 1.80 -6.22 6.30
C CYS A 18 1.62 -4.69 6.19
N PRO A 19 0.37 -4.20 6.04
CA PRO A 19 0.13 -2.76 5.90
C PRO A 19 0.65 -1.96 7.10
N GLY A 20 0.64 -2.55 8.31
CA GLY A 20 1.17 -1.94 9.53
C GLY A 20 2.69 -1.68 9.55
N ALA A 21 3.44 -2.20 8.57
CA ALA A 21 4.86 -1.85 8.39
C ALA A 21 5.04 -0.54 7.59
N ILE A 22 3.98 -0.06 6.94
CA ILE A 22 4.00 1.10 6.04
C ILE A 22 3.20 2.27 6.63
N ILE A 23 2.01 1.97 7.15
CA ILE A 23 1.04 2.92 7.67
C ILE A 23 0.66 2.58 9.11
N GLU A 24 -0.05 3.49 9.78
CA GLU A 24 -0.53 3.25 11.15
C GLU A 24 -1.50 2.06 11.17
N SER A 25 -1.11 1.00 11.87
CA SER A 25 -1.87 -0.25 11.95
C SER A 25 -3.03 -0.15 12.92
N SER A 26 -4.09 -0.94 12.71
CA SER A 26 -5.21 -1.01 13.67
C SER A 26 -4.79 -1.49 15.06
N SER A 27 -3.79 -2.36 15.16
CA SER A 27 -3.26 -2.85 16.44
C SER A 27 -2.39 -1.82 17.18
N HIS A 28 -2.01 -0.74 16.51
CA HIS A 28 -1.23 0.37 17.06
C HIS A 28 -1.94 1.69 16.72
N SER A 29 -3.28 1.69 16.83
CA SER A 29 -4.09 2.86 16.50
C SER A 29 -3.82 3.98 17.49
N GLY A 30 -3.56 5.18 16.99
CA GLY A 30 -3.27 6.36 17.80
C GLY A 30 -1.78 6.54 18.14
N THR A 31 -0.89 5.61 17.76
CA THR A 31 0.55 5.76 18.02
C THR A 31 1.26 6.61 16.97
N ASN A 32 0.62 6.87 15.83
CA ASN A 32 1.19 7.58 14.69
C ASN A 32 2.45 6.90 14.10
N GLU A 33 2.72 5.65 14.47
CA GLU A 33 3.87 4.88 14.01
C GLU A 33 3.61 4.38 12.57
N ALA A 34 4.32 4.99 11.62
CA ALA A 34 4.29 4.68 10.20
C ALA A 34 5.68 4.90 9.57
N LEU A 35 5.81 4.57 8.29
CA LEU A 35 7.02 4.85 7.52
C LEU A 35 7.23 6.37 7.41
N MET A 36 8.43 6.82 7.74
CA MET A 36 8.82 8.23 7.78
C MET A 36 9.63 8.61 6.54
N TRP A 37 9.81 9.91 6.29
CA TRP A 37 10.67 10.36 5.19
C TRP A 37 12.11 9.88 5.32
N ARG A 38 12.66 9.83 6.55
CA ARG A 38 14.00 9.27 6.82
C ARG A 38 14.19 7.81 6.39
N ASP A 39 13.10 7.07 6.24
CA ASP A 39 13.13 5.67 5.81
C ASP A 39 13.24 5.52 4.29
N HIS A 40 13.25 6.64 3.55
CA HIS A 40 13.38 6.71 2.09
C HIS A 40 14.70 7.39 1.72
N GLU A 41 15.70 6.61 1.33
CA GLU A 41 16.97 7.16 0.83
C GLU A 41 16.97 7.20 -0.69
N LEU A 42 17.01 8.40 -1.28
CA LEU A 42 17.01 8.58 -2.73
C LEU A 42 18.45 8.61 -3.26
N HIS A 43 18.82 7.57 -3.99
CA HIS A 43 20.10 7.43 -4.68
C HIS A 43 19.99 7.92 -6.12
N VAL A 44 20.92 8.79 -6.51
CA VAL A 44 21.07 9.28 -7.88
C VAL A 44 22.39 8.75 -8.42
N LEU A 45 22.32 7.93 -9.47
CA LEU A 45 23.49 7.32 -10.09
C LEU A 45 23.67 7.85 -11.52
N PRO A 46 24.92 8.04 -11.99
CA PRO A 46 25.19 8.29 -13.40
C PRO A 46 24.60 7.18 -14.26
N ASN A 47 23.96 7.56 -15.36
CA ASN A 47 23.50 6.62 -16.37
C ASN A 47 24.52 6.58 -17.51
N PRO A 48 25.21 5.45 -17.74
CA PRO A 48 26.22 5.35 -18.80
C PRO A 48 25.61 5.44 -20.21
N ASP A 49 24.34 5.06 -20.37
CA ASP A 49 23.66 5.03 -21.67
C ASP A 49 23.05 6.39 -22.04
N ASP A 50 22.59 7.15 -21.03
CA ASP A 50 22.05 8.50 -21.20
C ASP A 50 22.44 9.40 -20.02
N PRO A 51 23.55 10.17 -20.14
CA PRO A 51 24.01 11.06 -19.09
C PRO A 51 22.97 12.09 -18.64
N HIS A 52 22.00 12.45 -19.47
CA HIS A 52 20.96 13.43 -19.11
C HIS A 52 19.81 12.83 -18.31
N SER A 53 19.71 11.50 -18.25
CA SER A 53 18.65 10.77 -17.54
C SER A 53 19.28 9.83 -16.50
N PRO A 54 19.63 10.33 -15.30
CA PRO A 54 20.27 9.51 -14.27
C PRO A 54 19.38 8.37 -13.78
N ILE A 55 20.02 7.33 -13.25
CA ILE A 55 19.31 6.21 -12.63
C ILE A 55 18.93 6.60 -11.20
N ILE A 56 17.62 6.60 -10.93
CA ILE A 56 17.07 6.94 -9.61
C ILE A 56 16.62 5.66 -8.92
N LEU A 57 17.25 5.33 -7.79
CA LEU A 57 16.88 4.20 -6.94
C LEU A 57 16.49 4.72 -5.56
N ILE A 58 15.51 4.09 -4.91
CA ILE A 58 15.11 4.49 -3.57
C ILE A 58 15.25 3.30 -2.64
N ARG A 59 16.14 3.39 -1.67
CA ARG A 59 16.23 2.40 -0.60
C ARG A 59 15.15 2.69 0.43
N ILE A 60 14.32 1.69 0.69
CA ILE A 60 13.26 1.75 1.70
C ILE A 60 13.69 0.90 2.87
N LYS A 61 13.66 1.48 4.08
CA LYS A 61 13.93 0.77 5.34
C LYS A 61 12.65 0.63 6.16
N MET A 62 12.16 -0.59 6.30
CA MET A 62 10.98 -0.89 7.12
C MET A 62 11.40 -1.44 8.48
N HIS A 63 11.13 -0.68 9.54
CA HIS A 63 11.44 -1.04 10.93
C HIS A 63 10.19 -1.38 11.77
N LEU A 64 9.00 -1.23 11.20
CA LEU A 64 7.70 -1.50 11.86
C LEU A 64 7.16 -2.90 11.54
N LEU A 65 8.06 -3.90 11.54
CA LEU A 65 7.74 -5.27 11.17
C LEU A 65 6.83 -5.94 12.22
N LYS A 66 5.91 -6.77 11.74
CA LYS A 66 4.96 -7.47 12.61
C LYS A 66 5.72 -8.42 13.56
N GLY A 67 5.52 -8.25 14.86
CA GLY A 67 6.16 -9.08 15.90
C GLY A 67 7.59 -8.66 16.27
N TYR A 68 8.16 -7.68 15.56
CA TYR A 68 9.52 -7.18 15.79
C TYR A 68 9.56 -5.66 15.96
N ARG A 69 8.41 -5.03 16.22
CA ARG A 69 8.34 -3.58 16.45
C ARG A 69 9.17 -3.25 17.70
N LYS A 70 10.02 -2.22 17.60
CA LYS A 70 11.06 -1.82 18.60
C LYS A 70 12.30 -2.72 18.66
N ASN A 71 12.43 -3.72 17.80
CA ASN A 71 13.69 -4.45 17.64
C ASN A 71 14.54 -3.79 16.54
N ASN A 72 15.53 -3.00 16.95
CA ASN A 72 16.41 -2.29 16.02
C ASN A 72 17.30 -3.21 15.17
N ALA A 73 17.41 -4.49 15.52
CA ALA A 73 18.13 -5.50 14.73
C ALA A 73 17.24 -6.20 13.69
N SER A 74 15.95 -5.89 13.66
CA SER A 74 14.98 -6.50 12.74
C SER A 74 14.38 -5.43 11.84
N ASP A 75 15.12 -5.09 10.80
CA ASP A 75 14.65 -4.26 9.71
C ASP A 75 14.55 -5.06 8.41
N LYS A 76 13.87 -4.45 7.46
CA LYS A 76 13.82 -4.96 6.10
C LYS A 76 14.11 -3.84 5.15
N GLU A 77 15.08 -4.08 4.28
CA GLU A 77 15.50 -3.13 3.27
C GLU A 77 15.30 -3.70 1.87
N PHE A 78 14.86 -2.86 0.95
CA PHE A 78 14.79 -3.20 -0.47
C PHE A 78 14.83 -1.92 -1.32
N LEU A 79 15.10 -2.09 -2.60
CA LEU A 79 15.18 -0.99 -3.56
C LEU A 79 13.88 -0.87 -4.35
N LEU A 80 13.36 0.35 -4.44
CA LEU A 80 12.41 0.72 -5.46
C LEU A 80 13.16 1.10 -6.74
N MET A 81 12.82 0.41 -7.81
CA MET A 81 13.33 0.68 -9.15
C MET A 81 12.29 1.44 -9.98
N PRO A 82 12.72 2.34 -10.88
CA PRO A 82 11.82 3.10 -11.71
C PRO A 82 11.17 2.20 -12.76
N LYS A 83 9.88 2.42 -13.03
CA LYS A 83 9.15 1.72 -14.08
C LYS A 83 9.10 2.58 -15.35
N ILE A 84 9.74 2.12 -16.41
CA ILE A 84 9.97 2.89 -17.65
C ILE A 84 8.66 3.11 -18.44
N HIS A 85 7.73 2.16 -18.43
CA HIS A 85 6.56 2.19 -19.32
C HIS A 85 5.28 2.81 -18.74
N SER A 86 5.25 3.18 -17.45
CA SER A 86 4.04 3.75 -16.83
C SER A 86 4.37 4.59 -15.60
N ARG A 87 4.60 5.90 -15.81
CA ARG A 87 4.93 6.86 -14.73
C ARG A 87 3.87 6.89 -13.62
N ALA A 88 2.59 6.77 -13.97
CA ALA A 88 1.48 6.77 -12.99
C ALA A 88 1.50 5.55 -12.02
N LEU A 89 2.21 4.48 -12.39
CA LEU A 89 2.36 3.26 -11.57
C LEU A 89 3.82 3.03 -11.17
N CYS A 90 4.69 4.01 -11.40
CA CYS A 90 6.08 3.93 -11.03
C CYS A 90 6.22 4.32 -9.55
N PRO A 91 6.65 3.43 -8.65
CA PRO A 91 6.74 3.74 -7.22
C PRO A 91 7.72 4.88 -6.97
N VAL A 92 8.82 4.95 -7.73
CA VAL A 92 9.82 6.04 -7.68
C VAL A 92 9.19 7.38 -8.08
N SER A 93 8.42 7.43 -9.17
CA SER A 93 7.77 8.69 -9.58
C SER A 93 6.71 9.16 -8.59
N LEU A 94 5.94 8.24 -7.99
CA LEU A 94 4.92 8.58 -7.00
C LEU A 94 5.54 9.17 -5.72
N ILE A 95 6.57 8.55 -5.18
CA ILE A 95 7.21 9.03 -3.95
C ILE A 95 8.01 10.31 -4.19
N VAL A 96 8.66 10.46 -5.35
CA VAL A 96 9.33 11.73 -5.72
C VAL A 96 8.32 12.86 -5.84
N ALA A 97 7.15 12.62 -6.45
CA ALA A 97 6.10 13.63 -6.52
C ALA A 97 5.63 14.07 -5.12
N MET A 98 5.41 13.12 -4.21
CA MET A 98 5.03 13.41 -2.83
C MET A 98 6.16 14.13 -2.06
N ALA A 99 7.42 13.76 -2.28
CA ALA A 99 8.57 14.39 -1.64
C ALA A 99 8.74 15.87 -2.07
N ILE A 100 8.45 16.18 -3.34
CA ILE A 100 8.45 17.55 -3.86
C ILE A 100 7.25 18.33 -3.30
N GLU A 101 6.06 17.74 -3.25
CA GLU A 101 4.87 18.36 -2.65
C GLU A 101 5.09 18.68 -1.16
N ASP A 102 5.78 17.80 -0.44
CA ASP A 102 6.17 17.96 0.95
C ASP A 102 7.38 18.88 1.16
N ASN A 103 8.02 19.35 0.08
CA ASN A 103 9.21 20.19 0.09
C ASN A 103 10.34 19.64 1.00
N ILE A 104 10.60 18.33 0.92
CA ILE A 104 11.57 17.67 1.83
C ILE A 104 13.03 17.90 1.44
N PHE A 105 13.29 18.38 0.22
CA PHE A 105 14.64 18.59 -0.30
C PHE A 105 14.97 20.09 -0.37
N PRO A 106 16.16 20.53 0.09
CA PRO A 106 16.53 21.95 0.11
C PRO A 106 16.80 22.55 -1.28
N HIS A 107 17.14 21.71 -2.27
CA HIS A 107 17.60 22.17 -3.59
C HIS A 107 16.80 21.61 -4.77
N ILE A 108 15.77 20.79 -4.51
CA ILE A 108 14.93 20.18 -5.53
C ILE A 108 13.57 20.87 -5.50
N LYS A 109 13.16 21.46 -6.61
CA LYS A 109 11.85 22.13 -6.74
C LYS A 109 10.93 21.39 -7.70
N THR A 110 11.51 20.65 -8.64
CA THR A 110 10.77 19.99 -9.71
C THR A 110 11.28 18.57 -9.92
N ALA A 111 10.44 17.73 -10.55
CA ALA A 111 10.84 16.39 -10.92
C ALA A 111 12.03 16.39 -11.91
N ASN A 112 12.17 17.43 -12.73
CA ASN A 112 13.31 17.55 -13.65
C ASN A 112 14.63 17.76 -12.91
N ASP A 113 14.65 18.40 -11.75
CA ASP A 113 15.87 18.55 -10.96
C ASP A 113 16.45 17.18 -10.51
N ILE A 114 15.62 16.12 -10.54
CA ILE A 114 16.02 14.73 -10.24
C ILE A 114 16.18 13.91 -11.53
N PHE A 115 15.15 13.86 -12.38
CA PHE A 115 15.10 12.94 -13.53
C PHE A 115 15.80 13.47 -14.78
N HIS A 116 15.97 14.80 -14.92
CA HIS A 116 16.64 15.44 -16.05
C HIS A 116 17.44 16.67 -15.54
N PRO A 117 18.39 16.46 -14.61
CA PRO A 117 19.06 17.56 -13.96
C PRO A 117 19.85 18.38 -14.99
N ARG A 118 19.88 19.70 -14.79
CA ARG A 118 20.66 20.61 -15.66
C ARG A 118 22.13 20.19 -15.76
N ASN A 119 22.68 19.69 -14.64
CA ASN A 119 24.01 19.13 -14.56
C ASN A 119 23.88 17.63 -14.30
N SER A 120 24.27 16.82 -15.29
CA SER A 120 24.31 15.37 -15.17
C SER A 120 25.21 14.92 -14.02
N PRO A 121 24.79 13.94 -13.20
CA PRO A 121 25.64 13.42 -12.14
C PRO A 121 26.80 12.64 -12.73
N THR A 122 28.01 12.93 -12.25
CA THR A 122 29.24 12.22 -12.62
C THR A 122 29.60 11.11 -11.64
N ALA A 123 28.99 11.12 -10.45
CA ALA A 123 29.17 10.11 -9.42
C ALA A 123 27.85 9.82 -8.70
N HIS A 124 27.79 8.66 -8.05
CA HIS A 124 26.69 8.31 -7.16
C HIS A 124 26.63 9.29 -5.99
N HIS A 125 25.44 9.80 -5.71
CA HIS A 125 25.15 10.57 -4.50
C HIS A 125 23.74 10.28 -3.98
N ILE A 126 23.48 10.73 -2.76
CA ILE A 126 22.19 10.63 -2.07
C ILE A 126 21.61 12.03 -1.96
N LEU A 127 20.32 12.19 -2.23
CA LEU A 127 19.64 13.47 -2.05
C LEU A 127 19.45 13.77 -0.55
N SER A 128 20.03 14.87 -0.09
CA SER A 128 19.87 15.33 1.29
C SER A 128 18.47 15.85 1.55
N MET A 129 17.86 15.44 2.65
CA MET A 129 16.59 15.97 3.12
C MET A 129 16.77 17.03 4.21
N HIS A 130 15.77 17.88 4.34
CA HIS A 130 15.56 18.75 5.50
C HIS A 130 15.49 17.91 6.79
N PRO A 131 16.31 18.20 7.83
CA PRO A 131 16.29 17.46 9.09
C PRO A 131 14.90 17.44 9.75
N GLU A 132 14.14 18.53 9.62
CA GLU A 132 12.77 18.68 10.11
C GLU A 132 11.76 17.77 9.38
N ALA A 133 12.00 17.46 8.10
CA ALA A 133 11.12 16.59 7.31
C ALA A 133 11.33 15.11 7.65
N ALA A 134 12.53 14.73 8.10
CA ALA A 134 12.96 13.35 8.30
C ALA A 134 12.01 12.53 9.20
N ASN A 135 11.45 13.14 10.25
CA ASN A 135 10.55 12.49 11.22
C ASN A 135 9.06 12.68 10.91
N THR A 136 8.72 13.19 9.72
CA THR A 136 7.35 13.31 9.26
C THR A 136 6.92 12.02 8.56
N PRO A 137 5.70 11.49 8.79
CA PRO A 137 5.22 10.31 8.06
C PRO A 137 5.19 10.58 6.57
N ALA A 138 5.74 9.65 5.76
CA ALA A 138 5.74 9.79 4.31
C ALA A 138 4.33 9.62 3.69
N LEU A 139 3.44 8.97 4.42
CA LEU A 139 2.02 8.80 4.06
C LEU A 139 1.17 9.34 5.20
N ARG A 140 0.35 10.35 4.91
CA ARG A 140 -0.40 11.13 5.90
C ARG A 140 -1.90 11.09 5.64
N SER A 141 -2.69 11.11 6.72
CA SER A 141 -4.15 11.11 6.64
C SER A 141 -4.69 12.42 6.08
N GLU A 142 -5.89 12.39 5.49
CA GLU A 142 -6.64 13.60 5.17
C GLU A 142 -7.31 14.15 6.44
N ILE A 143 -7.27 15.46 6.60
CA ILE A 143 -7.96 16.19 7.66
C ILE A 143 -8.74 17.34 7.05
N PHE A 144 -9.87 17.68 7.66
CA PHE A 144 -10.62 18.87 7.29
C PHE A 144 -10.15 20.04 8.15
N ASP A 145 -9.62 21.10 7.52
CA ASP A 145 -9.08 22.27 8.21
C ASP A 145 -10.15 23.34 8.55
N GLY A 146 -11.43 23.06 8.23
CA GLY A 146 -12.54 23.99 8.32
C GLY A 146 -13.01 24.52 6.97
N CYS A 147 -12.13 24.48 5.95
CA CYS A 147 -12.40 24.98 4.60
C CYS A 147 -12.27 23.87 3.55
N ALA A 148 -11.21 23.07 3.62
CA ALA A 148 -10.87 22.05 2.65
C ALA A 148 -10.34 20.77 3.32
N TRP A 149 -10.42 19.67 2.58
CA TRP A 149 -9.68 18.46 2.92
C TRP A 149 -8.24 18.64 2.49
N ILE A 150 -7.32 18.63 3.46
CA ILE A 150 -5.88 18.76 3.27
C ILE A 150 -5.16 17.50 3.74
N THR A 151 -3.95 17.29 3.25
CA THR A 151 -3.05 16.28 3.83
C THR A 151 -2.59 16.79 5.19
N SER A 152 -2.75 15.98 6.23
CA SER A 152 -2.29 16.34 7.58
C SER A 152 -0.79 16.59 7.58
N PRO A 153 -0.29 17.62 8.29
CA PRO A 153 1.14 17.85 8.39
C PRO A 153 1.87 16.74 9.16
N THR A 154 1.20 16.09 10.11
CA THR A 154 1.85 15.18 11.09
C THR A 154 1.17 13.84 11.27
N ARG A 155 -0.12 13.70 10.92
CA ARG A 155 -0.89 12.48 11.16
C ARG A 155 -0.63 11.46 10.05
N ALA A 156 -0.07 10.32 10.40
CA ALA A 156 0.14 9.18 9.52
C ALA A 156 -1.19 8.73 8.88
N LEU A 157 -1.10 8.17 7.66
CA LEU A 157 -2.20 7.46 7.03
C LEU A 157 -2.54 6.25 7.90
N THR A 158 -3.83 6.04 8.17
CA THR A 158 -4.28 4.91 9.00
C THR A 158 -4.76 3.75 8.15
N TYR A 159 -4.68 2.53 8.69
CA TYR A 159 -5.25 1.35 8.03
C TYR A 159 -6.74 1.52 7.74
N ALA A 160 -7.49 2.14 8.65
CA ALA A 160 -8.91 2.42 8.47
C ALA A 160 -9.17 3.35 7.27
N ALA A 161 -8.37 4.42 7.13
CA ALA A 161 -8.46 5.34 6.01
C ALA A 161 -8.11 4.65 4.67
N LEU A 162 -6.98 3.93 4.62
CA LEU A 162 -6.59 3.18 3.41
C LEU A 162 -7.63 2.13 3.01
N SER A 163 -8.16 1.38 3.99
CA SER A 163 -9.20 0.38 3.78
C SER A 163 -10.50 1.00 3.27
N SER A 164 -10.89 2.16 3.80
CA SER A 164 -12.05 2.92 3.32
C SER A 164 -11.89 3.36 1.87
N HIS A 165 -10.71 3.89 1.50
CA HIS A 165 -10.42 4.25 0.10
C HIS A 165 -10.47 3.04 -0.83
N LEU A 166 -9.86 1.91 -0.44
CA LEU A 166 -9.91 0.67 -1.21
C LEU A 166 -11.34 0.16 -1.40
N ARG A 167 -12.15 0.21 -0.36
CA ARG A 167 -13.57 -0.16 -0.42
C ARG A 167 -14.33 0.71 -1.42
N ARG A 168 -14.17 2.03 -1.32
CA ARG A 168 -14.80 3.00 -2.23
C ARG A 168 -14.39 2.77 -3.68
N VAL A 169 -13.09 2.60 -3.94
CA VAL A 169 -12.58 2.32 -5.29
C VAL A 169 -13.13 0.99 -5.82
N GLY A 170 -13.16 -0.06 -4.99
CA GLY A 170 -13.72 -1.35 -5.37
C GLY A 170 -15.18 -1.26 -5.79
N ILE A 171 -16.01 -0.61 -4.97
CA ILE A 171 -17.45 -0.42 -5.26
C ILE A 171 -17.62 0.42 -6.53
N ASN A 172 -16.93 1.56 -6.64
CA ASN A 172 -17.04 2.46 -7.81
C ASN A 172 -16.54 1.83 -9.11
N LYS A 173 -15.73 0.78 -9.02
CA LYS A 173 -15.24 0.02 -10.18
C LYS A 173 -16.03 -1.27 -10.41
N GLY A 174 -17.14 -1.49 -9.70
CA GLY A 174 -18.00 -2.65 -9.91
C GLY A 174 -17.40 -3.98 -9.47
N PHE A 175 -16.45 -3.96 -8.53
CA PHE A 175 -15.96 -5.19 -7.93
C PHE A 175 -17.03 -5.77 -7.01
N ILE A 176 -17.46 -7.01 -7.26
CA ILE A 176 -18.39 -7.77 -6.39
C ILE A 176 -17.85 -7.84 -4.95
N ARG A 177 -16.54 -7.99 -4.80
CA ARG A 177 -15.84 -7.92 -3.51
C ARG A 177 -14.74 -6.88 -3.62
N HIS A 178 -14.81 -5.85 -2.79
CA HIS A 178 -13.77 -4.83 -2.75
C HIS A 178 -12.41 -5.44 -2.39
N GLY A 179 -11.34 -4.89 -2.98
CA GLY A 179 -9.98 -5.26 -2.64
C GLY A 179 -9.63 -4.84 -1.22
N THR A 180 -8.79 -5.63 -0.55
CA THR A 180 -8.19 -5.27 0.73
C THR A 180 -6.67 -5.16 0.57
N CYS A 181 -5.99 -4.55 1.53
CA CYS A 181 -4.53 -4.55 1.59
C CYS A 181 -3.95 -5.98 1.50
N TYR A 182 -4.64 -6.98 2.06
CA TYR A 182 -4.19 -8.37 1.99
C TYR A 182 -4.35 -9.00 0.60
N CYS A 183 -5.22 -8.46 -0.27
CA CYS A 183 -5.29 -8.87 -1.68
C CYS A 183 -3.98 -8.52 -2.41
N CYS A 184 -3.40 -7.35 -2.15
CA CYS A 184 -2.11 -6.93 -2.70
C CYS A 184 -0.98 -7.90 -2.31
N ARG A 185 -0.85 -8.16 -1.01
CA ARG A 185 0.12 -9.12 -0.48
C ARG A 185 -0.09 -10.51 -1.07
N ARG A 186 -1.33 -11.00 -1.11
CA ARG A 186 -1.66 -12.31 -1.70
C ARG A 186 -1.27 -12.38 -3.18
N GLY A 187 -1.65 -11.39 -3.98
CA GLY A 187 -1.35 -11.35 -5.41
C GLY A 187 0.16 -11.31 -5.68
N ALA A 188 0.89 -10.46 -4.97
CA ALA A 188 2.33 -10.35 -5.06
C ALA A 188 3.03 -11.66 -4.69
N SER A 189 2.72 -12.24 -3.52
CA SER A 189 3.39 -13.46 -3.06
C SER A 189 3.15 -14.66 -3.97
N ASN A 190 1.99 -14.78 -4.63
CA ASN A 190 1.76 -15.83 -5.61
C ASN A 190 2.61 -15.65 -6.88
N ARG A 191 2.81 -14.41 -7.35
CA ARG A 191 3.69 -14.14 -8.50
C ARG A 191 5.15 -14.38 -8.13
N ILE A 192 5.59 -13.85 -7.00
CA ILE A 192 6.96 -13.97 -6.49
C ILE A 192 7.33 -15.44 -6.22
N SER A 193 6.38 -16.27 -5.77
CA SER A 193 6.63 -17.69 -5.54
C SER A 193 7.01 -18.50 -6.80
N ARG A 194 6.86 -17.91 -8.00
CA ARG A 194 7.31 -18.51 -9.27
C ARG A 194 8.73 -18.12 -9.63
N GLU A 195 9.20 -16.98 -9.12
CA GLU A 195 10.49 -16.38 -9.46
C GLU A 195 11.55 -16.57 -8.36
N MET A 196 11.13 -16.77 -7.11
CA MET A 196 12.01 -16.84 -5.94
C MET A 196 11.94 -18.19 -5.23
N THR A 197 13.03 -18.54 -4.54
CA THR A 197 13.05 -19.72 -3.67
C THR A 197 12.03 -19.59 -2.54
N LYS A 198 11.64 -20.73 -1.93
CA LYS A 198 10.75 -20.73 -0.76
C LYS A 198 11.31 -19.90 0.39
N GLN A 199 12.64 -19.95 0.58
CA GLN A 199 13.34 -19.21 1.63
C GLN A 199 13.26 -17.71 1.36
N ASP A 200 13.67 -17.25 0.17
CA ASP A 200 13.66 -15.82 -0.17
C ASP A 200 12.24 -15.24 -0.15
N ARG A 201 11.26 -15.99 -0.65
CA ARG A 201 9.85 -15.60 -0.55
C ARG A 201 9.40 -15.46 0.90
N ASN A 202 9.80 -16.38 1.79
CA ASN A 202 9.43 -16.30 3.20
C ASN A 202 10.12 -15.11 3.88
N THR A 203 11.40 -14.88 3.61
CA THR A 203 12.14 -13.68 4.06
C THR A 203 11.45 -12.40 3.58
N LEU A 204 11.08 -12.33 2.30
CA LEU A 204 10.35 -11.21 1.74
C LEU A 204 8.95 -11.06 2.35
N MET A 205 8.31 -12.12 2.81
CA MET A 205 7.02 -12.00 3.50
C MET A 205 7.19 -11.71 5.01
N GLY A 206 8.41 -11.64 5.54
CA GLY A 206 8.62 -11.55 6.99
C GLY A 206 8.09 -12.78 7.73
N HIS A 207 8.15 -13.95 7.08
CA HIS A 207 7.80 -15.23 7.68
C HIS A 207 9.07 -15.91 8.21
N THR A 208 8.98 -16.51 9.39
CA THR A 208 10.06 -17.31 9.97
C THR A 208 10.37 -18.55 9.14
N GLU A 209 11.56 -19.10 9.34
CA GLU A 209 11.94 -20.41 8.79
C GLU A 209 10.92 -21.49 9.20
N GLY A 210 10.60 -22.41 8.29
CA GLY A 210 9.57 -23.43 8.52
C GLY A 210 8.11 -22.95 8.48
N SER A 211 7.85 -21.64 8.34
CA SER A 211 6.48 -21.11 8.33
C SER A 211 5.64 -21.66 7.17
N THR A 212 4.43 -22.14 7.51
CA THR A 212 3.39 -22.59 6.57
C THR A 212 2.37 -21.50 6.24
N LYS A 213 2.60 -20.25 6.69
CA LYS A 213 1.66 -19.14 6.51
C LYS A 213 1.38 -18.82 5.05
N PHE A 214 2.39 -18.93 4.18
CA PHE A 214 2.17 -18.80 2.74
C PHE A 214 1.15 -19.82 2.24
N ASP A 215 1.37 -21.10 2.50
CA ASP A 215 0.55 -22.19 1.97
C ASP A 215 -0.88 -22.16 2.51
N THR A 216 -1.06 -21.77 3.78
CA THR A 216 -2.36 -21.75 4.45
C THR A 216 -3.19 -20.50 4.17
N SER A 217 -2.55 -19.32 4.08
CA SER A 217 -3.26 -18.03 4.00
C SER A 217 -3.15 -17.31 2.66
N TYR A 218 -2.05 -17.49 1.92
CA TYR A 218 -1.75 -16.66 0.74
C TYR A 218 -1.78 -17.44 -0.57
N LYS A 219 -1.34 -18.70 -0.58
CA LYS A 219 -1.32 -19.53 -1.79
C LYS A 219 -2.71 -19.55 -2.45
N SER A 220 -2.73 -19.35 -3.75
CA SER A 220 -3.97 -19.49 -4.51
C SER A 220 -4.43 -20.94 -4.44
N ARG A 221 -5.72 -21.14 -4.21
CA ARG A 221 -6.36 -22.46 -4.31
C ARG A 221 -6.79 -22.79 -5.74
N PHE A 222 -6.69 -21.81 -6.64
CA PHE A 222 -7.02 -21.98 -8.04
C PHE A 222 -5.84 -22.66 -8.75
N ILE A 223 -6.10 -23.82 -9.33
CA ILE A 223 -5.14 -24.56 -10.15
C ILE A 223 -5.36 -24.16 -11.61
N GLY A 224 -4.46 -23.33 -12.14
CA GLY A 224 -4.52 -22.84 -13.52
C GLY A 224 -3.78 -23.72 -14.53
N ALA A 225 -3.65 -25.02 -14.24
CA ALA A 225 -3.01 -25.99 -15.12
C ALA A 225 -4.08 -26.77 -15.90
N ASP A 226 -3.76 -27.20 -17.12
CA ASP A 226 -4.64 -28.03 -17.92
C ASP A 226 -4.65 -29.48 -17.39
N LEU A 227 -5.48 -29.74 -16.39
CA LEU A 227 -5.62 -31.08 -15.80
C LEU A 227 -6.12 -32.11 -16.82
N GLY A 228 -6.86 -31.67 -17.84
CA GLY A 228 -7.36 -32.52 -18.93
C GLY A 228 -6.27 -32.95 -19.91
N ALA A 229 -5.19 -32.18 -20.02
CA ALA A 229 -3.98 -32.56 -20.74
C ALA A 229 -3.03 -33.38 -19.85
N ILE A 230 -2.84 -32.99 -18.58
CA ILE A 230 -1.91 -33.65 -17.65
C ILE A 230 -2.30 -35.11 -17.38
N LEU A 231 -3.58 -35.38 -17.07
CA LEU A 231 -4.01 -36.72 -16.68
C LEU A 231 -3.78 -37.79 -17.78
N PRO A 232 -4.12 -37.54 -19.06
CA PRO A 232 -3.83 -38.47 -20.14
C PRO A 232 -2.45 -38.29 -20.79
N ASP A 233 -1.53 -37.51 -20.21
CA ASP A 233 -0.20 -37.21 -20.75
C ASP A 233 -0.21 -36.64 -22.19
N ARG A 234 -0.96 -35.54 -22.37
CA ARG A 234 -1.08 -34.79 -23.63
C ARG A 234 -0.47 -33.41 -23.53
N ASP A 235 -0.19 -32.83 -24.69
CA ASP A 235 0.25 -31.44 -24.78
C ASP A 235 -0.82 -30.47 -24.24
N GLU A 236 -0.35 -29.45 -23.52
CA GLU A 236 -1.19 -28.39 -22.95
C GLU A 236 -1.83 -27.54 -24.05
N ASN A 237 -3.13 -27.25 -23.92
CA ASN A 237 -3.73 -26.20 -24.74
C ASN A 237 -3.35 -24.81 -24.18
N VAL A 238 -2.26 -24.25 -24.71
CA VAL A 238 -1.67 -22.97 -24.28
C VAL A 238 -2.68 -21.81 -24.32
N GLU A 239 -3.56 -21.77 -25.33
CA GLU A 239 -4.56 -20.72 -25.46
C GLU A 239 -5.60 -20.79 -24.35
N TYR A 240 -6.09 -22.00 -24.05
CA TYR A 240 -7.09 -22.21 -22.99
C TYR A 240 -6.50 -21.95 -21.62
N VAL A 241 -5.24 -22.33 -21.40
CA VAL A 241 -4.54 -22.03 -20.15
C VAL A 241 -4.32 -20.52 -19.99
N LYS A 242 -3.97 -19.81 -21.07
CA LYS A 242 -3.86 -18.34 -21.05
C LYS A 242 -5.21 -17.68 -20.75
N ALA A 243 -6.30 -18.14 -21.37
CA ALA A 243 -7.64 -17.63 -21.11
C ALA A 243 -8.11 -17.95 -19.68
N GLY A 244 -7.89 -19.18 -19.21
CA GLY A 244 -8.23 -19.63 -17.87
C GLY A 244 -7.46 -18.86 -16.77
N LYS A 245 -6.20 -18.46 -17.04
CA LYS A 245 -5.43 -17.59 -16.12
C LYS A 245 -6.08 -16.23 -15.90
N ALA A 246 -6.87 -15.70 -16.85
CA ALA A 246 -7.61 -14.46 -16.65
C ALA A 246 -8.69 -14.60 -15.55
N LEU A 247 -9.22 -15.82 -15.32
CA LEU A 247 -10.16 -16.09 -14.22
C LEU A 247 -9.51 -15.99 -12.84
N MET A 248 -8.17 -16.02 -12.76
CA MET A 248 -7.42 -15.86 -11.52
C MET A 248 -7.29 -14.40 -11.09
N ASP A 249 -7.53 -13.45 -11.98
CA ASP A 249 -7.39 -12.04 -11.66
C ASP A 249 -8.51 -11.57 -10.75
N MET A 250 -8.18 -10.69 -9.80
CA MET A 250 -9.16 -10.11 -8.88
C MET A 250 -10.28 -9.35 -9.60
N SER A 251 -10.01 -8.87 -10.82
CA SER A 251 -10.98 -8.17 -11.68
C SER A 251 -11.81 -9.10 -12.57
N ALA A 252 -11.60 -10.43 -12.54
CA ALA A 252 -12.31 -11.37 -13.42
C ALA A 252 -13.84 -11.36 -13.26
N ARG A 253 -14.32 -10.93 -12.08
CA ARG A 253 -15.75 -10.83 -11.77
C ARG A 253 -16.20 -9.37 -11.60
N ARG A 254 -15.45 -8.43 -12.15
CA ARG A 254 -15.80 -7.00 -12.12
C ARG A 254 -16.96 -6.78 -13.10
N ASP A 255 -18.02 -6.13 -12.64
CA ASP A 255 -19.09 -5.66 -13.50
C ASP A 255 -18.81 -4.22 -13.94
N GLU A 256 -18.50 -4.02 -15.22
CA GLU A 256 -18.24 -2.69 -15.77
C GLU A 256 -19.50 -1.82 -15.86
N ASN A 257 -20.67 -2.44 -15.84
CA ASN A 257 -21.97 -1.76 -15.90
C ASN A 257 -22.56 -1.52 -14.51
N ALA A 258 -21.82 -1.81 -13.44
CA ALA A 258 -22.27 -1.59 -12.07
C ALA A 258 -22.66 -0.11 -11.87
N PRO A 259 -23.85 0.18 -11.30
CA PRO A 259 -24.27 1.56 -11.05
C PRO A 259 -23.27 2.31 -10.15
N ILE A 260 -22.69 3.40 -10.66
CA ILE A 260 -21.63 4.17 -9.96
C ILE A 260 -22.23 5.26 -9.05
N GLY A 261 -23.49 5.62 -9.26
CA GLY A 261 -24.18 6.62 -8.46
C GLY A 261 -25.68 6.62 -8.71
N LEU A 262 -26.41 7.15 -7.73
CA LEU A 262 -27.83 7.46 -7.85
C LEU A 262 -27.98 8.91 -8.31
N THR A 263 -29.11 9.24 -8.93
CA THR A 263 -29.51 10.64 -9.09
C THR A 263 -29.67 11.30 -7.71
N PRO A 264 -29.58 12.63 -7.59
CA PRO A 264 -29.83 13.32 -6.32
C PRO A 264 -31.16 12.92 -5.68
N GLU A 265 -32.21 12.76 -6.49
CA GLU A 265 -33.55 12.34 -6.05
C GLU A 265 -33.53 10.89 -5.56
N GLY A 266 -32.89 9.98 -6.30
CA GLY A 266 -32.76 8.58 -5.89
C GLY A 266 -31.95 8.43 -4.60
N LYS A 267 -30.91 9.26 -4.41
CA LYS A 267 -30.14 9.31 -3.17
C LYS A 267 -30.98 9.84 -2.00
N ALA A 268 -31.79 10.88 -2.23
CA ALA A 268 -32.68 11.43 -1.20
C ALA A 268 -33.74 10.41 -0.80
N ALA A 269 -34.35 9.71 -1.77
CA ALA A 269 -35.32 8.65 -1.52
C ALA A 269 -34.71 7.50 -0.71
N LEU A 270 -33.53 7.01 -1.12
CA LEU A 270 -32.82 5.95 -0.40
C LEU A 270 -32.50 6.36 1.05
N LEU A 271 -32.00 7.57 1.28
CA LEU A 271 -31.68 8.06 2.63
C LEU A 271 -32.93 8.28 3.51
N ALA A 272 -34.11 8.37 2.90
CA ALA A 272 -35.39 8.48 3.60
C ALA A 272 -36.04 7.12 3.91
N GLU A 273 -35.47 6.00 3.42
CA GLU A 273 -35.99 4.67 3.74
C GLU A 273 -35.90 4.39 5.24
N LEU A 274 -37.01 3.89 5.79
CA LEU A 274 -37.18 3.71 7.23
C LEU A 274 -36.07 2.84 7.85
N GLU A 275 -35.75 1.72 7.18
CA GLU A 275 -34.71 0.79 7.62
C GLU A 275 -33.33 1.46 7.69
N LEU A 276 -32.96 2.26 6.70
CA LEU A 276 -31.66 2.96 6.69
C LEU A 276 -31.59 4.06 7.76
N VAL A 277 -32.70 4.75 8.01
CA VAL A 277 -32.80 5.73 9.10
C VAL A 277 -32.65 5.05 10.46
N GLU A 278 -33.32 3.91 10.67
CA GLU A 278 -33.20 3.09 11.88
C GLU A 278 -31.76 2.60 12.10
N MET A 279 -31.13 2.05 11.05
CA MET A 279 -29.74 1.59 11.10
C MET A 279 -28.75 2.74 11.39
N ASP A 280 -28.93 3.93 10.82
CA ASP A 280 -28.03 5.06 11.09
C ASP A 280 -28.21 5.58 12.53
N ASN A 281 -29.44 5.58 13.04
CA ASN A 281 -29.73 5.92 14.44
C ASN A 281 -29.10 4.90 15.40
N GLU A 282 -29.22 3.60 15.10
CA GLU A 282 -28.58 2.54 15.89
C GLU A 282 -27.05 2.68 15.86
N ARG A 283 -26.46 2.89 14.68
CA ARG A 283 -25.02 3.13 14.51
C ARG A 283 -24.54 4.31 15.35
N LYS A 284 -25.27 5.43 15.34
CA LYS A 284 -24.97 6.61 16.17
C LYS A 284 -25.07 6.28 17.66
N GLY A 285 -26.10 5.54 18.07
CA GLY A 285 -26.28 5.07 19.45
C GLY A 285 -25.10 4.22 19.93
N LEU A 286 -24.71 3.22 19.15
CA LEU A 286 -23.56 2.35 19.44
C LEU A 286 -22.25 3.13 19.46
N ALA A 287 -22.03 4.04 18.50
CA ALA A 287 -20.83 4.88 18.48
C ALA A 287 -20.68 5.73 19.75
N ASN A 288 -21.79 6.29 20.24
CA ASN A 288 -21.82 7.03 21.50
C ASN A 288 -21.53 6.13 22.71
N GLN A 289 -22.10 4.92 22.76
CA GLN A 289 -21.83 3.95 23.82
C GLN A 289 -20.36 3.51 23.84
N ILE A 290 -19.78 3.22 22.68
CA ILE A 290 -18.35 2.89 22.55
C ILE A 290 -17.51 4.06 23.07
N ALA A 291 -17.80 5.29 22.62
CA ALA A 291 -17.06 6.47 23.06
C ALA A 291 -17.16 6.71 24.58
N SER A 292 -18.31 6.43 25.21
CA SER A 292 -18.45 6.53 26.66
C SER A 292 -17.68 5.44 27.40
N LEU A 293 -17.74 4.19 26.92
CA LEU A 293 -17.03 3.06 27.53
C LEU A 293 -15.52 3.21 27.39
N SER A 294 -15.03 3.67 26.24
CA SER A 294 -13.60 3.94 26.02
C SER A 294 -13.04 5.01 26.96
N LYS A 295 -13.86 5.94 27.46
CA LYS A 295 -13.44 6.91 28.49
C LYS A 295 -13.36 6.32 29.90
N GLN A 296 -14.08 5.23 30.15
CA GLN A 296 -14.13 4.56 31.45
C GLN A 296 -13.09 3.45 31.59
N LEU A 297 -12.56 2.95 30.48
CA LEU A 297 -11.48 1.97 30.48
C LEU A 297 -10.16 2.69 30.82
N PRO A 298 -9.49 2.36 31.94
CA PRO A 298 -8.12 2.82 32.15
C PRO A 298 -7.26 2.26 31.02
N CYS A 299 -6.43 3.12 30.43
CA CYS A 299 -5.36 2.66 29.55
C CYS A 299 -4.49 1.74 30.43
N PRO A 300 -4.34 0.43 30.12
CA PRO A 300 -3.40 -0.37 30.88
C PRO A 300 -2.03 0.27 30.66
N ASP A 301 -1.44 0.78 31.75
CA ASP A 301 -0.02 1.07 31.77
C ASP A 301 0.66 -0.22 31.34
N ILE A 302 1.25 -0.21 30.16
CA ILE A 302 2.21 -1.22 29.76
C ILE A 302 3.45 -0.91 30.60
N THR A 303 3.38 -1.24 31.89
CA THR A 303 4.55 -1.32 32.75
C THR A 303 5.45 -2.36 32.13
N ASN A 304 6.64 -1.92 31.75
CA ASN A 304 7.74 -2.75 31.30
C ASN A 304 7.96 -3.87 32.32
N GLU A 305 7.65 -5.11 31.96
CA GLU A 305 8.19 -6.29 32.63
C GLU A 305 9.01 -7.08 31.63
N THR A 306 10.34 -6.87 31.78
CA THR A 306 11.50 -7.72 31.45
C THR A 306 11.61 -8.37 30.08
#